data_AF-A0A850S8E0-F1
#
_entry.id   AF-A0A850S8E0-F1
#
_cell.length_a   1.000
_cell.length_b   1.000
_cell.length_c   1.000
_cell.angle_alpha   90.00
_cell.angle_beta   90.00
_cell.angle_gamma   90.00
#
_symmetry.space_group_name_H-M   'P 1'
#
loop_
_entity.id
_entity.type
_entity.pdbx_description
1 polymer ?
#
loop_
_entity_poly.entity_id
_entity_poly.type
_entity_poly.pdbx_seq_one_letter_code
_entity_poly.pdbx_strand_id
1 'polypeptide(L)'
;MESQPEHFIALPLVGKEEERPGLPLAINVVAKYWGADLVAQPKGAVLIDGIELAEKSGLAAFIYKGSLKDLKKRIDQGIPVIAIMPGIQDVAQHATVVSGYSVEERRITTYVPEPDTVGAIPEPKFESDWEQDDSTAIVIVPADMKDMIKKEETKFAQSNRLCFEAERMRQQGSPGRAEEMLRQAAEKDPENAQAWSQLGGIYNDKGSEEAVTCYERAIKLNPKYYLAYRGLGNYYLKKHDYSLAEAYYSKAIGVNPSRYGPIYKNRAIARLELGNNAGAKEDLREYLKQTPNARDRQQIETEIAKI
;
A
#
# COMPACT_ATOMS: atom_id res chain seq x y z
N MET A 1 -8.22 18.94 26.94
CA MET A 1 -8.45 19.23 25.52
C MET A 1 -7.09 19.39 24.89
N GLU A 2 -6.60 18.37 24.20
CA GLU A 2 -5.45 18.57 23.31
C GLU A 2 -5.88 19.62 22.27
N SER A 3 -5.07 20.65 22.08
CA SER A 3 -5.33 21.68 21.08
C SER A 3 -5.30 21.02 19.70
N GLN A 4 -6.37 21.18 18.92
CA GLN A 4 -6.38 20.71 17.54
C GLN A 4 -5.21 21.35 16.77
N PRO A 5 -4.55 20.61 15.87
CA PRO A 5 -3.43 21.15 15.10
C PRO A 5 -3.87 22.34 14.25
N GLU A 6 -2.93 23.26 13.99
CA GLU A 6 -3.17 24.50 13.23
C GLU A 6 -3.85 24.26 11.88
N HIS A 7 -3.50 23.15 11.23
CA HIS A 7 -4.06 22.73 9.95
C HIS A 7 -4.82 21.42 10.14
N PHE A 8 -6.15 21.50 10.26
CA PHE A 8 -6.99 20.36 10.59
C PHE A 8 -8.35 20.39 9.89
N ILE A 9 -8.77 19.24 9.39
CA ILE A 9 -10.09 18.96 8.83
C ILE A 9 -10.81 18.01 9.77
N ALA A 10 -11.93 18.47 10.34
CA ALA A 10 -12.82 17.61 11.11
C ALA A 10 -13.53 16.63 10.17
N LEU A 11 -13.27 15.33 10.34
CA LEU A 11 -13.87 14.26 9.55
C LEU A 11 -14.98 13.55 10.33
N PRO A 12 -16.04 13.07 9.65
CA PRO A 12 -17.11 12.33 10.31
C PRO A 12 -16.59 11.00 10.86
N LEU A 13 -17.10 10.61 12.04
CA LEU A 13 -16.91 9.26 12.56
C LEU A 13 -17.76 8.28 11.75
N VAL A 14 -17.15 7.15 11.38
CA VAL A 14 -17.83 6.01 10.77
C VAL A 14 -17.71 4.88 11.79
N GLY A 15 -18.80 4.62 12.51
CA GLY A 15 -18.82 3.57 13.52
C GLY A 15 -18.77 2.18 12.91
N LYS A 16 -18.37 1.17 13.69
CA LYS A 16 -18.34 -0.23 13.25
C LYS A 16 -19.65 -0.77 12.66
N GLU A 17 -20.80 -0.25 13.10
CA GLU A 17 -22.12 -0.63 12.55
C GLU A 17 -22.39 -0.03 11.16
N GLU A 18 -21.68 1.06 10.83
CA GLU A 18 -21.73 1.73 9.53
C GLU A 18 -20.61 1.25 8.59
N GLU A 19 -19.65 0.47 9.08
CA GLU A 19 -18.68 -0.24 8.25
C GLU A 19 -19.41 -1.32 7.46
N ARG A 20 -19.66 -1.01 6.18
CA ARG A 20 -20.34 -1.92 5.26
C ARG A 20 -19.30 -2.86 4.62
N PRO A 21 -19.53 -4.18 4.62
CA PRO A 21 -18.73 -5.10 3.80
C PRO A 21 -18.72 -4.60 2.36
N GLY A 22 -17.54 -4.44 1.77
CA GLY A 22 -17.43 -3.94 0.40
C GLY A 22 -17.34 -2.42 0.24
N LEU A 23 -17.11 -1.64 1.31
CA LEU A 23 -16.75 -0.23 1.20
C LEU A 23 -15.51 0.07 2.04
N PRO A 24 -14.36 0.41 1.42
CA PRO A 24 -13.16 0.77 2.18
C PRO A 24 -13.43 1.97 3.09
N LEU A 25 -13.08 1.84 4.38
CA LEU A 25 -13.34 2.86 5.41
C LEU A 25 -12.87 4.26 4.96
N ALA A 26 -11.65 4.37 4.44
CA ALA A 26 -11.09 5.64 3.99
C ALA A 26 -11.95 6.34 2.92
N ILE A 27 -12.56 5.57 2.01
CA ILE A 27 -13.45 6.09 0.98
C ILE A 27 -14.77 6.55 1.62
N ASN A 28 -15.34 5.75 2.52
CA ASN A 28 -16.59 6.08 3.21
C ASN A 28 -16.47 7.39 4.00
N VAL A 29 -15.38 7.55 4.75
CA VAL A 29 -15.12 8.74 5.57
C VAL A 29 -15.05 10.00 4.70
N VAL A 30 -14.28 9.96 3.60
CA VAL A 30 -14.15 11.11 2.69
C VAL A 30 -15.45 11.39 1.93
N ALA A 31 -16.18 10.37 1.51
CA ALA A 31 -17.46 10.56 0.84
C ALA A 31 -18.50 11.22 1.78
N LYS A 32 -18.59 10.76 3.04
CA LYS A 32 -19.47 11.37 4.05
C LYS A 32 -19.07 12.80 4.38
N TYR A 33 -17.76 13.10 4.41
CA TYR A 33 -17.27 14.47 4.60
C TYR A 33 -17.84 15.43 3.53
N TRP A 34 -18.00 14.95 2.30
CA TRP A 34 -18.64 15.69 1.20
C TRP A 34 -20.16 15.51 1.11
N GLY A 35 -20.80 14.92 2.12
CA GLY A 35 -22.25 14.75 2.17
C GLY A 35 -22.79 13.61 1.29
N ALA A 36 -21.95 12.72 0.78
CA ALA A 36 -22.38 11.56 0.00
C ALA A 36 -22.51 10.30 0.89
N ASP A 37 -23.68 9.65 0.86
CA ASP A 37 -23.90 8.34 1.49
C ASP A 37 -23.78 7.23 0.44
N LEU A 38 -22.73 6.40 0.57
CA LEU A 38 -22.39 5.37 -0.41
C LEU A 38 -23.03 4.03 -0.05
N VAL A 39 -23.74 3.43 -1.01
CA VAL A 39 -24.38 2.11 -0.84
C VAL A 39 -23.57 1.05 -1.60
N ALA A 40 -22.77 0.26 -0.87
CA ALA A 40 -21.98 -0.83 -1.42
C ALA A 40 -22.69 -2.20 -1.29
N GLN A 41 -22.40 -3.11 -2.21
CA GLN A 41 -22.82 -4.51 -2.10
C GLN A 41 -21.80 -5.31 -1.28
N PRO A 42 -22.22 -6.34 -0.53
CA PRO A 42 -21.38 -7.05 0.45
C PRO A 42 -20.29 -7.97 -0.13
N LYS A 43 -19.69 -7.67 -1.28
CA LYS A 43 -18.65 -8.50 -1.90
C LYS A 43 -17.37 -7.74 -2.21
N GLY A 44 -16.28 -8.21 -1.58
CA GLY A 44 -14.89 -8.13 -2.05
C GLY A 44 -14.45 -6.79 -2.62
N ALA A 45 -14.59 -5.70 -1.87
CA ALA A 45 -14.19 -4.40 -2.39
C ALA A 45 -12.69 -4.17 -2.28
N VAL A 46 -12.10 -3.92 -3.44
CA VAL A 46 -10.85 -3.20 -3.57
C VAL A 46 -11.11 -1.70 -3.52
N LEU A 47 -10.05 -0.91 -3.31
CA LEU A 47 -10.14 0.55 -3.26
C LEU A 47 -10.85 1.15 -4.48
N ILE A 48 -10.62 0.60 -5.67
CA ILE A 48 -11.24 1.14 -6.90
C ILE A 48 -12.75 1.01 -6.93
N ASP A 49 -13.34 -0.02 -6.31
CA ASP A 49 -14.80 -0.18 -6.29
C ASP A 49 -15.45 0.91 -5.42
N GLY A 50 -14.81 1.27 -4.30
CA GLY A 50 -15.22 2.41 -3.49
C GLY A 50 -15.09 3.73 -4.24
N ILE A 51 -13.99 3.93 -4.97
CA ILE A 51 -13.75 5.12 -5.78
C ILE A 51 -14.82 5.27 -6.87
N GLU A 52 -15.09 4.22 -7.64
CA GLU A 52 -16.12 4.23 -8.68
C GLU A 52 -17.53 4.45 -8.08
N LEU A 53 -17.78 3.98 -6.86
CA LEU A 53 -19.04 4.23 -6.16
C LEU A 53 -19.18 5.71 -5.75
N ALA A 54 -18.10 6.32 -5.24
CA ALA A 54 -18.04 7.75 -4.95
C ALA A 54 -18.26 8.60 -6.23
N GLU A 55 -17.68 8.18 -7.35
CA GLU A 55 -17.89 8.88 -8.62
C GLU A 55 -19.35 8.81 -9.09
N LYS A 56 -19.99 7.64 -8.93
CA LYS A 56 -21.42 7.47 -9.24
C LYS A 56 -22.34 8.33 -8.36
N SER A 57 -21.88 8.75 -7.18
CA SER A 57 -22.64 9.65 -6.28
C SER A 57 -22.39 11.14 -6.53
N GLY A 58 -21.68 11.51 -7.61
CA GLY A 58 -21.43 12.90 -7.98
C GLY A 58 -20.13 13.50 -7.45
N LEU A 59 -19.22 12.65 -6.97
CA LEU A 59 -17.86 13.04 -6.62
C LEU A 59 -16.91 12.82 -7.82
N ALA A 60 -15.72 13.41 -7.75
CA ALA A 60 -14.62 13.19 -8.68
C ALA A 60 -13.41 12.69 -7.89
N ALA A 61 -12.73 11.66 -8.41
CA ALA A 61 -11.59 11.05 -7.73
C ALA A 61 -10.32 11.10 -8.59
N PHE A 62 -9.19 11.32 -7.91
CA PHE A 62 -7.86 11.40 -8.53
C PHE A 62 -6.89 10.52 -7.75
N ILE A 63 -6.22 9.59 -8.43
CA ILE A 63 -5.25 8.66 -7.83
C ILE A 63 -3.87 8.97 -8.37
N TYR A 64 -3.01 9.68 -7.65
CA TYR A 64 -1.78 10.26 -8.22
C TYR A 64 -0.58 10.07 -7.29
N LYS A 65 0.63 10.31 -7.83
CA LYS A 65 1.84 10.38 -7.03
C LYS A 65 1.92 11.74 -6.34
N GLY A 66 1.73 11.74 -5.03
CA GLY A 66 1.73 12.93 -4.19
C GLY A 66 3.10 13.32 -3.66
N SER A 67 3.12 14.37 -2.84
CA SER A 67 4.26 14.81 -2.04
C SER A 67 3.75 15.45 -0.75
N LEU A 68 4.59 15.58 0.28
CA LEU A 68 4.19 16.29 1.51
C LEU A 68 3.71 17.72 1.23
N LYS A 69 4.35 18.43 0.29
CA LYS A 69 3.95 19.78 -0.11
C LYS A 69 2.54 19.82 -0.68
N ASP A 70 2.23 18.90 -1.59
CA ASP A 70 0.89 18.81 -2.18
C ASP A 70 -0.14 18.38 -1.14
N LEU A 71 0.18 17.38 -0.32
CA LEU A 71 -0.69 16.92 0.77
C LEU A 71 -1.06 18.08 1.71
N LYS A 72 -0.07 18.84 2.21
CA LYS A 72 -0.31 20.00 3.10
C LYS A 72 -1.17 21.06 2.41
N LYS A 73 -0.89 21.36 1.14
CA LYS A 73 -1.70 22.26 0.32
C LYS A 73 -3.17 21.79 0.24
N ARG A 74 -3.44 20.48 0.08
CA ARG A 74 -4.83 19.96 0.06
C ARG A 74 -5.51 20.13 1.40
N ILE A 75 -4.81 19.84 2.50
CA ILE A 75 -5.34 20.06 3.84
C ILE A 75 -5.73 21.53 4.05
N ASP A 76 -4.88 22.47 3.65
CA ASP A 76 -5.17 23.91 3.73
C ASP A 76 -6.37 24.34 2.87
N GLN A 77 -6.65 23.58 1.81
CA GLN A 77 -7.83 23.78 0.95
C GLN A 77 -9.11 23.11 1.51
N GLY A 78 -9.05 22.47 2.68
CA GLY A 78 -10.15 21.70 3.23
C GLY A 78 -10.40 20.37 2.50
N ILE A 79 -9.39 19.83 1.82
CA ILE A 79 -9.50 18.60 1.03
C ILE A 79 -8.72 17.48 1.76
N PRO A 80 -9.41 16.51 2.37
CA PRO A 80 -8.74 15.36 2.98
C PRO A 80 -8.05 14.50 1.91
N VAL A 81 -6.92 13.90 2.28
CA VAL A 81 -6.10 13.07 1.36
C VAL A 81 -6.05 11.65 1.88
N ILE A 82 -6.32 10.66 1.03
CA ILE A 82 -6.10 9.26 1.37
C ILE A 82 -4.70 8.87 0.91
N ALA A 83 -3.81 8.54 1.84
CA ALA A 83 -2.46 8.07 1.55
C ALA A 83 -2.42 6.53 1.55
N ILE A 84 -1.81 5.94 0.51
CA ILE A 84 -1.55 4.50 0.47
C ILE A 84 -0.23 4.23 1.18
N MET A 85 -0.33 3.66 2.36
CA MET A 85 0.79 3.37 3.24
C MET A 85 1.15 1.88 3.19
N PRO A 86 2.39 1.51 3.54
CA PRO A 86 2.74 0.15 3.90
C PRO A 86 1.72 -0.39 4.91
N GLY A 87 1.20 -1.59 4.68
CA GLY A 87 0.25 -2.18 5.60
C GLY A 87 0.89 -2.46 6.98
N ILE A 88 0.05 -2.48 8.01
CA ILE A 88 0.41 -2.85 9.37
C ILE A 88 0.03 -4.32 9.54
N GLN A 89 0.94 -5.15 10.09
CA GLN A 89 0.70 -6.53 10.56
C GLN A 89 -0.25 -7.39 9.68
N ASP A 90 0.32 -8.27 8.87
CA ASP A 90 -0.38 -9.20 7.96
C ASP A 90 -1.14 -8.59 6.78
N VAL A 91 -1.28 -7.25 6.72
CA VAL A 91 -1.83 -6.53 5.57
C VAL A 91 -0.71 -5.95 4.70
N ALA A 92 -0.79 -6.09 3.38
CA ALA A 92 0.29 -5.66 2.47
C ALA A 92 0.35 -4.12 2.26
N GLN A 93 -0.82 -3.47 2.24
CA GLN A 93 -1.01 -2.03 2.06
C GLN A 93 -2.24 -1.58 2.85
N HIS A 94 -2.22 -0.36 3.38
CA HIS A 94 -3.34 0.25 4.12
C HIS A 94 -3.62 1.66 3.59
N ALA A 95 -4.89 2.01 3.43
CA ALA A 95 -5.31 3.34 3.04
C ALA A 95 -5.65 4.16 4.29
N THR A 96 -4.87 5.20 4.55
CA THR A 96 -5.06 6.10 5.69
C THR A 96 -5.58 7.45 5.23
N VAL A 97 -6.63 7.98 5.87
CA VAL A 97 -7.08 9.36 5.60
C VAL A 97 -6.22 10.31 6.42
N VAL A 98 -5.58 11.27 5.75
CA VAL A 98 -4.85 12.37 6.35
C VAL A 98 -5.82 13.55 6.49
N SER A 99 -5.95 14.03 7.71
CA SER A 99 -6.88 15.10 8.08
C SER A 99 -6.19 16.36 8.56
N GLY A 100 -4.88 16.33 8.78
CA GLY A 100 -4.17 17.49 9.30
C GLY A 100 -2.66 17.36 9.34
N TYR A 101 -2.01 18.42 9.77
CA TYR A 101 -0.59 18.44 10.11
C TYR A 101 -0.27 19.53 11.13
N SER A 102 0.84 19.34 11.85
CA SER A 102 1.39 20.33 12.77
C SER A 102 2.81 20.70 12.34
N VAL A 103 3.04 21.98 12.06
CA VAL A 103 4.37 22.51 11.72
C VAL A 103 5.28 22.50 12.94
N GLU A 104 4.76 22.92 14.09
CA GLU A 104 5.50 22.99 15.35
C GLU A 104 5.93 21.59 15.83
N GLU A 105 5.01 20.64 15.83
CA GLU A 105 5.29 19.27 16.29
C GLU A 105 5.91 18.39 15.20
N ARG A 106 5.94 18.86 13.95
CA ARG A 106 6.38 18.12 12.75
C ARG A 106 5.67 16.78 12.62
N ARG A 107 4.34 16.80 12.64
CA ARG A 107 3.48 15.61 12.62
C ARG A 107 2.42 15.70 11.54
N ILE A 108 2.06 14.54 10.99
CA ILE A 108 0.92 14.34 10.11
C ILE A 108 -0.20 13.69 10.92
N THR A 109 -1.38 14.30 10.86
CA THR A 109 -2.58 13.85 11.56
C THR A 109 -3.39 12.93 10.66
N THR A 110 -3.67 11.73 11.15
CA THR A 110 -4.39 10.67 10.43
C THR A 110 -5.69 10.33 11.13
N TYR A 111 -6.71 10.02 10.35
CA TYR A 111 -8.00 9.57 10.83
C TYR A 111 -7.89 8.22 11.56
N VAL A 112 -8.51 8.13 12.72
CA VAL A 112 -8.71 6.89 13.49
C VAL A 112 -10.21 6.79 13.75
N PRO A 113 -10.88 5.69 13.35
CA PRO A 113 -12.33 5.57 13.45
C PRO A 113 -12.82 5.47 14.91
N GLU A 114 -12.06 4.80 15.79
CA GLU A 114 -12.34 4.62 17.22
C GLU A 114 -10.98 4.41 17.94
N PRO A 115 -10.62 5.06 19.07
CA PRO A 115 -11.34 6.02 19.92
C PRO A 115 -11.20 7.50 19.47
N ASP A 116 -11.78 8.44 20.24
CA ASP A 116 -11.84 9.91 20.01
C ASP A 116 -10.45 10.60 20.04
N THR A 117 -9.56 10.07 19.20
CA THR A 117 -8.15 10.41 19.08
C THR A 117 -7.84 10.45 17.60
N VAL A 118 -7.00 11.38 17.20
CA VAL A 118 -6.39 11.35 15.88
C VAL A 118 -5.05 10.62 15.97
N GLY A 119 -4.74 9.82 14.96
CA GLY A 119 -3.40 9.28 14.83
C GLY A 119 -2.44 10.42 14.51
N ALA A 120 -1.23 10.37 15.04
CA ALA A 120 -0.21 11.37 14.78
C ALA A 120 1.11 10.70 14.46
N ILE A 121 1.53 10.79 13.20
CA ILE A 121 2.78 10.18 12.70
C ILE A 121 3.82 11.30 12.55
N PRO A 122 5.05 11.14 13.07
CA PRO A 122 6.13 12.08 12.79
C PRO A 122 6.30 12.23 11.27
N GLU A 123 6.36 13.47 10.78
CA GLU A 123 6.40 13.77 9.35
C GLU A 123 7.51 13.03 8.58
N PRO A 124 8.76 12.94 9.09
CA PRO A 124 9.81 12.16 8.41
C PRO A 124 9.49 10.67 8.33
N LYS A 125 8.80 10.12 9.32
CA LYS A 125 8.39 8.71 9.35
C LYS A 125 7.25 8.47 8.35
N PHE A 126 6.26 9.37 8.34
CA PHE A 126 5.16 9.33 7.36
C PHE A 126 5.71 9.35 5.93
N GLU A 127 6.56 10.32 5.61
CA GLU A 127 7.14 10.44 4.26
C GLU A 127 7.97 9.21 3.89
N SER A 128 8.85 8.75 4.79
CA SER A 128 9.67 7.57 4.54
C SER A 128 8.86 6.28 4.34
N ASP A 129 7.69 6.16 4.98
CA ASP A 129 6.81 5.01 4.77
C ASP A 129 6.00 5.16 3.49
N TRP A 130 5.45 6.34 3.24
CA TRP A 130 4.64 6.62 2.06
C TRP A 130 5.42 6.47 0.75
N GLU A 131 6.71 6.84 0.74
CA GLU A 131 7.62 6.64 -0.40
C GLU A 131 7.81 5.16 -0.77
N GLN A 132 7.62 4.20 0.15
CA GLN A 132 7.80 2.78 -0.15
C GLN A 132 6.76 2.24 -1.13
N ASP A 133 5.62 2.92 -1.26
CA ASP A 133 4.52 2.61 -2.18
C ASP A 133 4.31 3.76 -3.19
N ASP A 134 5.43 4.39 -3.58
CA ASP A 134 5.53 5.47 -4.57
C ASP A 134 4.75 6.76 -4.25
N SER A 135 4.46 7.00 -2.96
CA SER A 135 3.73 8.17 -2.48
C SER A 135 2.35 8.31 -3.12
N THR A 136 1.66 7.19 -3.36
CA THR A 136 0.32 7.19 -3.95
C THR A 136 -0.70 7.86 -3.01
N ALA A 137 -1.37 8.89 -3.51
CA ALA A 137 -2.46 9.61 -2.88
C ALA A 137 -3.75 9.44 -3.67
N ILE A 138 -4.87 9.49 -2.96
CA ILE A 138 -6.21 9.60 -3.53
C ILE A 138 -6.87 10.83 -2.95
N VAL A 139 -7.41 11.68 -3.82
CA VAL A 139 -8.28 12.80 -3.45
C VAL A 139 -9.64 12.57 -4.07
N ILE A 140 -10.68 12.75 -3.27
CA ILE A 140 -12.08 12.70 -3.69
C ILE A 140 -12.70 14.04 -3.32
N VAL A 141 -13.34 14.70 -4.27
CA VAL A 141 -13.98 16.03 -4.12
C VAL A 141 -15.33 16.06 -4.84
N PRO A 142 -16.23 16.99 -4.50
CA PRO A 142 -17.41 17.28 -5.32
C PRO A 142 -17.05 17.52 -6.79
N ALA A 143 -17.88 17.05 -7.73
CA ALA A 143 -17.55 17.11 -9.15
C ALA A 143 -17.39 18.55 -9.70
N ASP A 144 -18.03 19.54 -9.07
CA ASP A 144 -17.88 20.97 -9.36
C ASP A 144 -16.55 21.56 -8.85
N MET A 145 -15.87 20.89 -7.90
CA MET A 145 -14.54 21.26 -7.41
C MET A 145 -13.39 20.63 -8.21
N LYS A 146 -13.68 19.78 -9.20
CA LYS A 146 -12.64 19.05 -9.96
C LYS A 146 -11.55 19.95 -10.56
N ASP A 147 -11.91 21.18 -10.96
CA ASP A 147 -11.01 22.13 -11.62
C ASP A 147 -9.99 22.74 -10.63
N MET A 148 -10.20 22.57 -9.32
CA MET A 148 -9.20 22.88 -8.29
C MET A 148 -8.03 21.89 -8.29
N ILE A 149 -8.24 20.69 -8.84
CA ILE A 149 -7.24 19.63 -8.94
C ILE A 149 -6.69 19.63 -10.36
N LYS A 150 -5.63 20.40 -10.57
CA LYS A 150 -5.03 20.57 -11.90
C LYS A 150 -4.35 19.29 -12.38
N LYS A 151 -4.35 19.07 -13.69
CA LYS A 151 -3.72 17.90 -14.31
C LYS A 151 -2.22 17.85 -14.03
N GLU A 152 -1.55 19.01 -14.02
CA GLU A 152 -0.12 19.11 -13.70
C GLU A 152 0.20 18.67 -12.26
N GLU A 153 -0.77 18.73 -11.35
CA GLU A 153 -0.64 18.36 -9.94
C GLU A 153 -0.92 16.87 -9.69
N THR A 154 -1.41 16.14 -10.69
CA THR A 154 -1.82 14.73 -10.57
C THR A 154 -0.94 13.80 -11.40
N LYS A 155 0.37 13.77 -11.09
CA LYS A 155 1.34 12.90 -11.75
C LYS A 155 0.88 11.44 -11.68
N PHE A 156 0.92 10.74 -12.82
CA PHE A 156 0.53 9.32 -12.96
C PHE A 156 -0.96 9.02 -12.70
N ALA A 157 -1.84 10.03 -12.71
CA ALA A 157 -3.27 9.84 -12.41
C ALA A 157 -3.93 8.64 -13.13
N GLN A 158 -3.69 8.57 -14.43
CA GLN A 158 -4.30 7.57 -15.30
C GLN A 158 -3.66 6.19 -15.14
N SER A 159 -2.32 6.11 -15.08
CA SER A 159 -1.63 4.83 -14.90
C SER A 159 -1.86 4.23 -13.50
N ASN A 160 -1.94 5.06 -12.47
CA ASN A 160 -2.31 4.60 -11.12
C ASN A 160 -3.73 4.05 -11.09
N ARG A 161 -4.69 4.72 -11.74
CA ARG A 161 -6.06 4.19 -11.88
C ARG A 161 -6.06 2.81 -12.55
N LEU A 162 -5.32 2.64 -13.65
CA LEU A 162 -5.16 1.34 -14.29
C LEU A 162 -4.55 0.27 -13.36
N CYS A 163 -3.60 0.65 -12.50
CA CYS A 163 -3.03 -0.28 -11.50
C CYS A 163 -4.09 -0.76 -10.48
N PHE A 164 -4.93 0.15 -10.02
CA PHE A 164 -6.01 -0.16 -9.08
C PHE A 164 -7.10 -1.03 -9.72
N GLU A 165 -7.46 -0.73 -10.97
CA GLU A 165 -8.38 -1.56 -11.76
C GLU A 165 -7.78 -2.95 -12.07
N ALA A 166 -6.47 -3.05 -12.29
CA ALA A 166 -5.78 -4.33 -12.47
C ALA A 166 -5.77 -5.18 -11.21
N GLU A 167 -5.65 -4.56 -10.03
CA GLU A 167 -5.79 -5.26 -8.74
C GLU A 167 -7.17 -5.90 -8.60
N ARG A 168 -8.23 -5.17 -8.96
CA ARG A 168 -9.59 -5.72 -9.04
C ARG A 168 -9.65 -6.95 -9.94
N MET A 169 -9.10 -6.85 -11.15
CA MET A 169 -9.12 -7.94 -12.12
C MET A 169 -8.38 -9.18 -11.58
N ARG A 170 -7.28 -9.01 -10.84
CA ARG A 170 -6.62 -10.13 -10.15
C ARG A 170 -7.51 -10.78 -9.10
N GLN A 171 -8.18 -10.00 -8.25
CA GLN A 171 -9.06 -10.55 -7.21
C GLN A 171 -10.28 -11.28 -7.81
N GLN A 172 -10.75 -10.83 -8.97
CA GLN A 172 -11.82 -11.49 -9.73
C GLN A 172 -11.34 -12.71 -10.54
N GLY A 173 -10.09 -13.15 -10.38
CA GLY A 173 -9.56 -14.31 -11.09
C GLY A 173 -9.32 -14.09 -12.59
N SER A 174 -9.15 -12.83 -13.01
CA SER A 174 -8.90 -12.43 -14.41
C SER A 174 -7.49 -11.85 -14.61
N PRO A 175 -6.41 -12.61 -14.33
CA PRO A 175 -5.04 -12.09 -14.38
C PRO A 175 -4.59 -11.66 -15.78
N GLY A 176 -5.19 -12.20 -16.86
CA GLY A 176 -4.91 -11.75 -18.23
C GLY A 176 -5.37 -10.31 -18.50
N ARG A 177 -6.55 -9.93 -18.01
CA ARG A 177 -7.03 -8.54 -18.09
C ARG A 177 -6.19 -7.63 -17.21
N ALA A 178 -5.82 -8.09 -16.01
CA ALA A 178 -4.93 -7.34 -15.13
C ALA A 178 -3.58 -7.05 -15.81
N GLU A 179 -3.00 -8.02 -16.52
CA GLU A 179 -1.77 -7.83 -17.27
C GLU A 179 -1.91 -6.74 -18.34
N GLU A 180 -2.97 -6.81 -19.16
CA GLU A 180 -3.21 -5.83 -20.22
C GLU A 180 -3.30 -4.40 -19.65
N MET A 181 -4.04 -4.23 -18.56
CA MET A 181 -4.16 -2.93 -17.89
C MET A 181 -2.82 -2.43 -17.33
N LEU A 182 -2.01 -3.32 -16.77
CA LEU A 182 -0.69 -2.97 -16.23
C LEU A 182 0.33 -2.66 -17.33
N ARG A 183 0.26 -3.33 -18.48
CA ARG A 183 1.04 -2.97 -19.67
C ARG A 183 0.64 -1.58 -20.18
N GLN A 184 -0.66 -1.30 -20.30
CA GLN A 184 -1.14 0.04 -20.66
C GLN A 184 -0.69 1.11 -19.66
N ALA A 185 -0.71 0.81 -18.36
CA ALA A 185 -0.23 1.71 -17.31
C ALA A 185 1.27 2.03 -17.48
N ALA A 186 2.08 0.99 -17.71
CA ALA A 186 3.53 1.11 -17.90
C ALA A 186 3.91 1.81 -19.23
N GLU A 187 3.13 1.62 -20.29
CA GLU A 187 3.30 2.32 -21.57
C GLU A 187 2.95 3.80 -21.45
N LYS A 188 1.85 4.10 -20.75
CA LYS A 188 1.38 5.48 -20.55
C LYS A 188 2.33 6.28 -19.68
N ASP A 189 2.80 5.69 -18.58
CA ASP A 189 3.73 6.31 -17.65
C ASP A 189 4.90 5.36 -17.34
N PRO A 190 5.96 5.34 -18.19
CA PRO A 190 7.11 4.43 -18.01
C PRO A 190 7.94 4.67 -16.75
N GLU A 191 7.65 5.76 -16.02
CA GLU A 191 8.24 6.13 -14.74
C GLU A 191 7.40 5.72 -13.52
N ASN A 192 6.25 5.07 -13.71
CA ASN A 192 5.39 4.60 -12.63
C ASN A 192 5.93 3.28 -12.04
N ALA A 193 6.58 3.35 -10.88
CA ALA A 193 7.16 2.18 -10.22
C ALA A 193 6.11 1.13 -9.83
N GLN A 194 4.91 1.57 -9.45
CA GLN A 194 3.80 0.69 -9.07
C GLN A 194 3.32 -0.15 -10.26
N ALA A 195 3.16 0.45 -11.44
CA ALA A 195 2.78 -0.29 -12.65
C ALA A 195 3.76 -1.43 -12.96
N TRP A 196 5.06 -1.12 -12.96
CA TRP A 196 6.11 -2.12 -13.19
C TRP A 196 6.14 -3.21 -12.11
N SER A 197 6.04 -2.85 -10.83
CA SER A 197 6.04 -3.86 -9.77
C SER A 197 4.82 -4.76 -9.82
N GLN A 198 3.63 -4.22 -10.11
CA GLN A 198 2.42 -5.03 -10.22
C GLN A 198 2.45 -5.94 -11.45
N LEU A 199 3.01 -5.47 -12.57
CA LEU A 199 3.22 -6.28 -13.78
C LEU A 199 4.22 -7.41 -13.52
N GLY A 200 5.31 -7.12 -12.81
CA GLY A 200 6.26 -8.12 -12.33
C GLY A 200 5.60 -9.18 -11.43
N GLY A 201 4.59 -8.78 -10.64
CA GLY A 201 3.71 -9.69 -9.91
C GLY A 201 3.05 -10.73 -10.80
N ILE A 202 2.38 -10.27 -11.86
CA ILE A 202 1.70 -11.14 -12.82
C ILE A 202 2.69 -12.12 -13.48
N TYR A 203 3.85 -11.65 -13.93
CA TYR A 203 4.84 -12.54 -14.56
C TYR A 203 5.46 -13.53 -13.56
N ASN A 204 5.65 -13.12 -12.31
CA ASN A 204 6.14 -14.01 -11.27
C ASN A 204 5.14 -15.14 -10.97
N ASP A 205 3.84 -14.86 -11.00
CA ASP A 205 2.81 -15.89 -10.87
C ASP A 205 2.83 -16.88 -12.04
N LYS A 206 3.23 -16.42 -13.23
CA LYS A 206 3.46 -17.26 -14.42
C LYS A 206 4.82 -17.95 -14.44
N GLY A 207 5.72 -17.61 -13.53
CA GLY A 207 7.11 -18.10 -13.51
C GLY A 207 7.99 -17.60 -14.65
N SER A 208 7.63 -16.48 -15.30
CA SER A 208 8.32 -15.92 -16.47
C SER A 208 9.45 -14.97 -16.07
N GLU A 209 10.53 -14.93 -16.85
CA GLU A 209 11.74 -14.12 -16.59
C GLU A 209 11.49 -12.61 -16.72
N GLU A 210 10.45 -12.21 -17.46
CA GLU A 210 10.00 -10.83 -17.57
C GLU A 210 9.64 -10.21 -16.20
N ALA A 211 9.34 -11.04 -15.20
CA ALA A 211 9.17 -10.61 -13.82
C ALA A 211 10.41 -9.85 -13.31
N VAL A 212 11.61 -10.35 -13.60
CA VAL A 212 12.88 -9.75 -13.16
C VAL A 212 13.03 -8.36 -13.74
N THR A 213 12.85 -8.23 -15.06
CA THR A 213 12.95 -6.94 -15.76
C THR A 213 11.97 -5.91 -15.20
N CYS A 214 10.73 -6.33 -14.93
CA CYS A 214 9.71 -5.46 -14.36
C CYS A 214 10.06 -4.98 -12.94
N TYR A 215 10.49 -5.88 -12.06
CA TYR A 215 10.88 -5.50 -10.70
C TYR A 215 12.15 -4.65 -10.67
N GLU A 216 13.16 -4.95 -11.47
CA GLU A 216 14.37 -4.13 -11.59
C GLU A 216 14.05 -2.72 -12.09
N ARG A 217 13.10 -2.60 -13.03
CA ARG A 217 12.61 -1.29 -13.48
C ARG A 217 11.92 -0.54 -12.35
N ALA A 218 11.05 -1.19 -11.57
CA ALA A 218 10.41 -0.57 -10.40
C ALA A 218 11.44 -0.09 -9.37
N ILE A 219 12.46 -0.91 -9.06
CA ILE A 219 13.55 -0.57 -8.13
C ILE A 219 14.39 0.60 -8.65
N LYS A 220 14.68 0.64 -9.96
CA LYS A 220 15.42 1.75 -10.56
C LYS A 220 14.66 3.08 -10.42
N LEU A 221 13.34 3.06 -10.57
CA LEU A 221 12.48 4.23 -10.44
C LEU A 221 12.29 4.64 -8.98
N ASN A 222 12.19 3.66 -8.08
CA ASN A 222 12.06 3.86 -6.66
C ASN A 222 12.90 2.82 -5.89
N PRO A 223 14.11 3.18 -5.44
CA PRO A 223 15.00 2.28 -4.71
C PRO A 223 14.45 1.82 -3.34
N LYS A 224 13.38 2.45 -2.84
CA LYS A 224 12.66 2.08 -1.62
C LYS A 224 11.41 1.24 -1.89
N TYR A 225 11.16 0.81 -3.13
CA TYR A 225 9.96 0.05 -3.49
C TYR A 225 10.01 -1.39 -2.95
N TYR A 226 9.61 -1.55 -1.70
CA TYR A 226 9.70 -2.80 -0.92
C TYR A 226 9.13 -4.01 -1.66
N LEU A 227 7.95 -3.85 -2.28
CA LEU A 227 7.23 -4.94 -2.94
C LEU A 227 7.99 -5.51 -4.13
N ALA A 228 8.83 -4.72 -4.80
CA ALA A 228 9.64 -5.20 -5.93
C ALA A 228 10.80 -6.09 -5.46
N TYR A 229 11.49 -5.72 -4.38
CA TYR A 229 12.51 -6.58 -3.77
C TYR A 229 11.92 -7.88 -3.24
N ARG A 230 10.77 -7.81 -2.54
CA ARG A 230 10.04 -9.01 -2.10
C ARG A 230 9.62 -9.88 -3.30
N GLY A 231 9.17 -9.25 -4.39
CA GLY A 231 8.79 -9.91 -5.63
C GLY A 231 9.95 -10.68 -6.26
N LEU A 232 11.13 -10.07 -6.35
CA LEU A 232 12.36 -10.74 -6.81
C LEU A 232 12.77 -11.89 -5.89
N GLY A 233 12.74 -11.68 -4.56
CA GLY A 233 13.02 -12.75 -3.60
C GLY A 233 12.10 -13.97 -3.82
N ASN A 234 10.80 -13.72 -3.98
CA ASN A 234 9.83 -14.77 -4.28
C ASN A 234 10.09 -15.45 -5.64
N TYR A 235 10.48 -14.69 -6.66
CA TYR A 235 10.81 -15.22 -7.97
C TYR A 235 11.99 -16.20 -7.89
N TYR A 236 13.09 -15.77 -7.28
CA TYR A 236 14.29 -16.61 -7.16
C TYR A 236 14.09 -17.80 -6.22
N LEU A 237 13.28 -17.64 -5.17
CA LEU A 237 12.89 -18.77 -4.31
C LEU A 237 12.16 -19.85 -5.12
N LYS A 238 11.22 -19.47 -6.00
CA LYS A 238 10.52 -20.43 -6.90
C LYS A 238 11.44 -21.07 -7.93
N LYS A 239 12.55 -20.40 -8.30
CA LYS A 239 13.56 -20.91 -9.22
C LYS A 239 14.68 -21.70 -8.53
N HIS A 240 14.59 -21.88 -7.20
CA HIS A 240 15.62 -22.51 -6.38
C HIS A 240 16.99 -21.82 -6.41
N ASP A 241 17.04 -20.54 -6.83
CA ASP A 241 18.23 -19.70 -6.66
C ASP A 241 18.18 -19.05 -5.27
N TYR A 242 18.54 -19.85 -4.28
CA TYR A 242 18.41 -19.45 -2.88
C TYR A 242 19.35 -18.30 -2.49
N SER A 243 20.50 -18.19 -3.15
CA SER A 243 21.44 -17.08 -2.97
C SER A 243 20.82 -15.74 -3.37
N LEU A 244 20.21 -15.67 -4.56
CA LEU A 244 19.51 -14.45 -4.99
C LEU A 244 18.23 -14.22 -4.18
N ALA A 245 17.50 -15.27 -3.81
CA ALA A 245 16.33 -15.15 -2.94
C ALA A 245 16.70 -14.49 -1.60
N GLU A 246 17.73 -14.98 -0.91
CA GLU A 246 18.22 -14.40 0.34
C GLU A 246 18.65 -12.94 0.15
N ALA A 247 19.40 -12.64 -0.91
CA ALA A 247 19.88 -11.29 -1.18
C ALA A 247 18.73 -10.30 -1.36
N TYR A 248 17.71 -10.66 -2.15
CA TYR A 248 16.56 -9.79 -2.41
C TYR A 248 15.61 -9.66 -1.21
N TYR A 249 15.40 -10.73 -0.43
CA TYR A 249 14.67 -10.62 0.83
C TYR A 249 15.40 -9.73 1.83
N SER A 250 16.73 -9.80 1.89
CA SER A 250 17.55 -8.94 2.75
C SER A 250 17.46 -7.47 2.34
N LYS A 251 17.42 -7.16 1.04
CA LYS A 251 17.17 -5.79 0.55
C LYS A 251 15.79 -5.29 0.94
N ALA A 252 14.75 -6.11 0.80
CA ALA A 252 13.39 -5.74 1.23
C ALA A 252 13.32 -5.45 2.74
N ILE A 253 13.90 -6.33 3.57
CA ILE A 253 14.02 -6.14 5.03
C ILE A 253 14.81 -4.86 5.36
N GLY A 254 15.85 -4.54 4.59
CA GLY A 254 16.61 -3.31 4.73
C GLY A 254 15.82 -2.03 4.43
N VAL A 255 14.80 -2.10 3.56
CA VAL A 255 13.87 -0.99 3.32
C VAL A 255 12.94 -0.80 4.53
N ASN A 256 12.33 -1.88 5.00
CA ASN A 256 11.44 -1.83 6.16
C ASN A 256 11.38 -3.18 6.88
N PRO A 257 12.02 -3.31 8.05
CA PRO A 257 12.14 -4.60 8.74
C PRO A 257 10.85 -5.05 9.40
N SER A 258 9.87 -4.17 9.62
CA SER A 258 8.61 -4.51 10.31
C SER A 258 7.40 -4.54 9.37
N ARG A 259 7.61 -4.42 8.06
CA ARG A 259 6.50 -4.29 7.10
C ARG A 259 5.71 -5.58 6.90
N TYR A 260 6.39 -6.73 6.80
CA TYR A 260 5.74 -7.99 6.46
C TYR A 260 6.50 -9.17 7.08
N GLY A 261 6.11 -9.57 8.29
CA GLY A 261 6.74 -10.67 9.03
C GLY A 261 7.01 -11.94 8.22
N PRO A 262 6.09 -12.44 7.36
CA PRO A 262 6.35 -13.65 6.57
C PRO A 262 7.55 -13.57 5.61
N ILE A 263 8.11 -12.38 5.37
CA ILE A 263 9.37 -12.26 4.60
C ILE A 263 10.55 -12.95 5.29
N TYR A 264 10.60 -12.91 6.63
CA TYR A 264 11.65 -13.58 7.40
C TYR A 264 11.53 -15.10 7.24
N LYS A 265 10.31 -15.64 7.31
CA LYS A 265 10.08 -17.07 7.02
C LYS A 265 10.56 -17.46 5.62
N ASN A 266 10.29 -16.64 4.61
CA ASN A 266 10.75 -16.93 3.24
C ASN A 266 12.28 -16.87 3.12
N ARG A 267 12.93 -15.92 3.79
CA ARG A 267 14.40 -15.85 3.82
C ARG A 267 15.01 -17.01 4.61
N ALA A 268 14.35 -17.47 5.68
CA ALA A 268 14.77 -18.64 6.43
C ALA A 268 14.78 -19.90 5.55
N ILE A 269 13.76 -20.10 4.70
CA ILE A 269 13.72 -21.21 3.73
C ILE A 269 14.94 -21.15 2.82
N ALA A 270 15.23 -20.00 2.21
CA ALA A 270 16.41 -19.85 1.37
C ALA A 270 17.72 -20.15 2.13
N ARG A 271 17.83 -19.69 3.38
CA ARG A 271 19.02 -19.91 4.23
C ARG A 271 19.22 -21.36 4.62
N LEU A 272 18.15 -22.11 4.89
CA LEU A 272 18.24 -23.55 5.16
C LEU A 272 18.81 -24.32 3.97
N GLU A 273 18.34 -24.00 2.77
CA GLU A 273 18.82 -24.62 1.53
C GLU A 273 20.29 -24.26 1.23
N LEU A 274 20.76 -23.11 1.70
CA LEU A 274 22.16 -22.70 1.65
C LEU A 274 23.00 -23.28 2.81
N GLY A 275 22.41 -24.04 3.73
CA GLY A 275 23.08 -24.58 4.93
C GLY A 275 23.34 -23.55 6.04
N ASN A 276 22.80 -22.34 5.93
CA ASN A 276 22.88 -21.30 6.94
C ASN A 276 21.80 -21.48 8.02
N ASN A 277 21.92 -22.54 8.82
CA ASN A 277 20.96 -22.88 9.88
C ASN A 277 20.86 -21.78 10.96
N ALA A 278 21.97 -21.14 11.31
CA ALA A 278 22.00 -20.07 12.30
C ALA A 278 21.14 -18.87 11.85
N GLY A 279 21.36 -18.38 10.62
CA GLY A 279 20.60 -17.27 10.07
C GLY A 279 19.13 -17.62 9.85
N ALA A 280 18.83 -18.87 9.46
CA ALA A 280 17.44 -19.34 9.34
C ALA A 280 16.73 -19.32 10.70
N LYS A 281 17.39 -19.78 11.76
CA LYS A 281 16.85 -19.78 13.13
C LYS A 281 16.54 -18.37 13.64
N GLU A 282 17.41 -17.40 13.34
CA GLU A 282 17.17 -15.99 13.65
C GLU A 282 15.94 -15.45 12.92
N ASP A 283 15.82 -15.73 11.62
CA ASP A 283 14.68 -15.30 10.81
C ASP A 283 13.36 -15.92 11.28
N LEU A 284 13.34 -17.21 11.62
CA LEU A 284 12.13 -17.86 12.13
C LEU A 284 11.68 -17.28 13.47
N ARG A 285 12.61 -16.86 14.33
CA ARG A 285 12.28 -16.17 15.59
C ARG A 285 11.70 -14.79 15.33
N GLU A 286 12.29 -14.03 14.41
CA GLU A 286 11.76 -12.71 14.06
C GLU A 286 10.38 -12.81 13.38
N TYR A 287 10.15 -13.84 12.54
CA TYR A 287 8.82 -14.16 12.02
C TYR A 287 7.80 -14.32 13.17
N LEU A 288 8.06 -15.22 14.13
CA LEU A 288 7.13 -15.45 15.25
C LEU A 288 6.89 -14.21 16.11
N LYS A 289 7.90 -13.34 16.24
CA LYS A 289 7.77 -12.07 16.95
C LYS A 289 6.86 -11.08 16.21
N GLN A 290 6.97 -11.01 14.88
CA GLN A 290 6.16 -10.10 14.05
C GLN A 290 4.76 -10.66 13.74
N THR A 291 4.59 -11.97 13.77
CA THR A 291 3.32 -12.67 13.53
C THR A 291 2.97 -13.56 14.73
N PRO A 292 2.65 -12.99 15.92
CA PRO A 292 2.45 -13.77 17.14
C PRO A 292 1.28 -14.77 17.04
N ASN A 293 0.31 -14.48 16.17
CA ASN A 293 -0.88 -15.31 15.91
C ASN A 293 -0.75 -16.16 14.64
N ALA A 294 0.47 -16.41 14.15
CA ALA A 294 0.72 -17.22 12.97
C ALA A 294 0.11 -18.63 13.11
N ARG A 295 -0.64 -19.07 12.09
CA ARG A 295 -1.31 -20.39 12.08
C ARG A 295 -0.32 -21.56 12.14
N ASP A 296 0.87 -21.36 11.60
CA ASP A 296 1.96 -22.35 11.55
C ASP A 296 2.94 -22.23 12.72
N ARG A 297 2.61 -21.46 13.78
CA ARG A 297 3.51 -21.17 14.90
C ARG A 297 4.15 -22.42 15.52
N GLN A 298 3.37 -23.44 15.87
CA GLN A 298 3.89 -24.66 16.48
C GLN A 298 4.87 -25.42 15.57
N GLN A 299 4.60 -25.41 14.25
CA GLN A 299 5.49 -26.01 13.27
C GLN A 299 6.82 -25.26 13.22
N ILE A 300 6.78 -23.93 13.22
CA ILE A 300 7.98 -23.08 13.21
C ILE A 300 8.78 -23.24 14.50
N GLU A 301 8.13 -23.29 15.67
CA GLU A 301 8.79 -23.55 16.96
C GLU A 301 9.50 -24.92 16.97
N THR A 302 8.87 -25.94 16.38
CA THR A 302 9.47 -27.27 16.22
C THR A 302 10.67 -27.23 15.28
N GLU A 303 10.59 -26.50 14.17
CA GLU A 303 11.68 -26.37 13.21
C GLU A 303 12.90 -25.67 13.83
N ILE A 304 12.69 -24.59 14.58
CA ILE A 304 13.72 -23.88 15.36
C ILE A 304 14.44 -24.82 16.33
N ALA A 305 13.77 -25.84 16.87
CA ALA A 305 14.36 -26.80 17.79
C ALA A 305 15.20 -27.88 17.09
N LYS A 306 14.94 -28.15 15.80
CA LYS A 306 15.67 -29.15 14.99
C LYS A 306 16.96 -28.61 14.38
N ILE A 307 16.97 -27.33 14.02
CA ILE A 307 18.10 -26.64 13.37
C ILE A 307 19.00 -25.91 14.37
#